data_AF-A0A3N9N6A8-F1
#
_entry.id   AF-A0A3N9N6A8-F1
#
_cell.length_a   1.000
_cell.length_b   1.000
_cell.length_c   1.000
_cell.angle_alpha   90.00
_cell.angle_beta   90.00
_cell.angle_gamma   90.00
#
_symmetry.space_group_name_H-M   'P 1'
#
loop_
_entity.id
_entity.type
_entity.pdbx_description
1 polymer ?
#
loop_
_entity_poly.entity_id
_entity_poly.type
_entity_poly.pdbx_seq_one_letter_code
_entity_poly.pdbx_strand_id
1 'polypeptide(L)'
;MTMRDSYLADVAKHITAHREQKEQFINDLRAHFEEGQAAGDSDMAVIDRLGQAEDVAAEFMTNIQIKLAGFWERTLAFLVDMALCIYTMVFMYGIVLGVPYMIFGGFSSESLLKLAEDVFTLKMLGSLTIILIPMLILVVLG
;
A
#
# COMPACT_ATOMS: atom_id res chain seq x y z
N MET A 1 -22.54 30.46 -8.32
CA MET A 1 -22.37 29.04 -7.99
C MET A 1 -23.76 28.49 -7.74
N THR A 2 -24.21 27.48 -8.48
CA THR A 2 -25.58 26.97 -8.35
C THR A 2 -25.71 26.10 -7.08
N MET A 3 -26.92 25.87 -6.60
CA MET A 3 -27.17 25.00 -5.43
C MET A 3 -26.64 23.58 -5.68
N ARG A 4 -26.87 23.06 -6.88
CA ARG A 4 -26.30 21.81 -7.38
C ARG A 4 -24.78 21.79 -7.30
N ASP A 5 -24.10 22.83 -7.77
CA ASP A 5 -22.62 22.87 -7.74
C ASP A 5 -22.08 22.85 -6.31
N SER A 6 -22.77 23.51 -5.38
CA SER A 6 -22.42 23.47 -3.95
C SER A 6 -22.59 22.07 -3.37
N TYR A 7 -23.72 21.42 -3.67
CA TYR A 7 -23.99 20.05 -3.21
C TYR A 7 -22.95 19.06 -3.74
N LEU A 8 -22.65 19.09 -5.04
CA LEU A 8 -21.64 18.22 -5.66
C LEU A 8 -20.25 18.48 -5.10
N ALA A 9 -19.89 19.73 -4.81
CA ALA A 9 -18.63 20.07 -4.18
C ALA A 9 -18.52 19.51 -2.75
N ASP A 10 -19.62 19.53 -1.99
CA ASP A 10 -19.66 18.96 -0.64
C ASP A 10 -19.61 17.42 -0.67
N VAL A 11 -20.33 16.76 -1.57
CA VAL A 11 -20.19 15.30 -1.79
C VAL A 11 -18.74 14.96 -2.12
N ALA A 12 -18.12 15.71 -3.04
CA ALA A 12 -16.74 15.48 -3.44
C ALA A 12 -15.75 15.61 -2.28
N LYS A 13 -15.97 16.51 -1.30
CA LYS A 13 -15.09 16.67 -0.13
C LYS A 13 -15.08 15.43 0.76
N HIS A 14 -16.19 14.72 0.87
CA HIS A 14 -16.33 13.55 1.75
C HIS A 14 -15.82 12.25 1.10
N ILE A 15 -15.59 12.24 -0.22
CA ILE A 15 -15.08 11.07 -0.95
C ILE A 15 -13.55 10.97 -0.83
N THR A 16 -13.09 9.87 -0.25
CA THR A 16 -11.67 9.50 -0.11
C THR A 16 -11.34 8.35 -1.07
N ALA A 17 -11.57 8.55 -2.36
CA ALA A 17 -11.32 7.57 -3.42
C ALA A 17 -10.27 8.09 -4.43
N HIS A 18 -9.82 7.22 -5.35
CA HIS A 18 -8.96 7.64 -6.44
C HIS A 18 -9.64 8.74 -7.28
N ARG A 19 -8.83 9.67 -7.80
CA ARG A 19 -9.31 10.84 -8.56
C ARG A 19 -10.26 10.46 -9.70
N GLU A 20 -9.95 9.43 -10.46
CA GLU A 20 -10.76 8.96 -11.57
C GLU A 20 -12.15 8.46 -11.12
N GLN A 21 -12.20 7.63 -10.06
CA GLN A 21 -13.45 7.13 -9.49
C GLN A 21 -14.31 8.28 -8.94
N LYS A 22 -13.66 9.24 -8.29
CA LYS A 22 -14.31 10.45 -7.77
C LYS A 22 -14.87 11.33 -8.90
N GLU A 23 -14.11 11.56 -9.97
CA GLU A 23 -14.57 12.33 -11.13
C GLU A 23 -15.75 11.63 -11.83
N GLN A 24 -15.65 10.31 -12.02
CA GLN A 24 -16.73 9.51 -12.60
C GLN A 24 -18.01 9.60 -11.77
N PHE A 25 -17.91 9.39 -10.46
CA PHE A 25 -19.07 9.46 -9.56
C PHE A 25 -19.74 10.84 -9.55
N ILE A 26 -18.95 11.93 -9.54
CA ILE A 26 -19.51 13.28 -9.59
C ILE A 26 -20.19 13.57 -10.93
N ASN A 27 -19.68 13.02 -12.03
CA ASN A 27 -20.33 13.14 -13.34
C ASN A 27 -21.65 12.36 -13.39
N ASP A 28 -21.70 11.16 -12.81
CA ASP A 28 -22.93 10.37 -12.72
C ASP A 28 -24.00 11.09 -11.89
N LEU A 29 -23.61 11.67 -10.75
CA LEU A 29 -24.50 12.52 -9.95
C LEU A 29 -25.00 13.73 -10.75
N ARG A 30 -24.13 14.39 -11.51
CA ARG A 30 -24.53 15.51 -12.37
C ARG A 30 -25.56 15.09 -13.41
N ALA A 31 -25.40 13.91 -14.03
CA ALA A 31 -26.36 13.36 -14.97
C ALA A 31 -27.73 13.15 -14.31
N HIS A 32 -27.78 12.64 -13.07
CA HIS A 32 -29.05 12.51 -12.34
C HIS A 32 -29.75 13.85 -12.06
N PHE A 33 -29.00 14.92 -11.80
CA PHE A 33 -29.59 16.26 -11.72
C PHE A 33 -30.14 16.74 -13.05
N GLU A 34 -29.45 16.47 -14.15
CA GLU A 34 -29.90 16.85 -15.51
C GLU A 34 -31.16 16.06 -15.91
N GLU A 35 -31.24 14.77 -15.58
CA GLU A 35 -32.42 13.94 -15.77
C GLU A 35 -33.61 14.45 -14.94
N GLY A 36 -33.38 14.80 -13.67
CA GLY A 36 -34.40 15.39 -12.80
C GLY A 36 -34.94 16.71 -13.36
N GLN A 37 -34.05 17.59 -13.82
CA GLN A 37 -34.46 18.84 -14.47
C GLN A 37 -35.25 18.60 -15.76
N ALA A 38 -34.87 17.61 -16.57
CA ALA A 38 -35.60 17.23 -17.77
C ALA A 38 -37.00 16.67 -17.46
N ALA A 39 -37.17 16.03 -16.30
CA ALA A 39 -38.47 15.59 -15.77
C ALA A 39 -39.29 16.73 -15.13
N GLY A 40 -38.73 17.92 -15.00
CA GLY A 40 -39.36 19.09 -14.38
C GLY A 40 -39.14 19.21 -12.87
N ASP A 41 -38.28 18.38 -12.29
CA ASP A 41 -37.91 18.47 -10.89
C ASP A 41 -36.94 19.64 -10.64
N SER A 42 -37.03 20.24 -9.46
CA SER A 42 -36.05 21.23 -9.01
C SER A 42 -34.80 20.56 -8.44
N ASP A 43 -33.66 21.25 -8.45
CA ASP A 43 -32.43 20.77 -7.82
C ASP A 43 -32.64 20.38 -6.35
N MET A 44 -33.49 21.13 -5.64
CA MET A 44 -33.81 20.85 -4.24
C MET A 44 -34.59 19.54 -4.07
N ALA A 45 -35.52 19.23 -4.98
CA ALA A 45 -36.26 17.96 -4.97
C ALA A 45 -35.37 16.76 -5.32
N VAL A 46 -34.34 16.96 -6.14
CA VAL A 46 -33.31 15.94 -6.39
C VAL A 46 -32.45 15.73 -5.15
N ILE A 47 -32.01 16.81 -4.49
CA ILE A 47 -31.22 16.73 -3.24
C ILE A 47 -32.01 16.02 -2.13
N ASP A 48 -33.28 16.36 -1.93
CA ASP A 48 -34.11 15.72 -0.89
C ASP A 48 -34.28 14.22 -1.10
N ARG A 49 -34.27 13.75 -2.36
CA ARG A 49 -34.30 12.31 -2.69
C ARG A 49 -32.97 11.62 -2.44
N LEU A 50 -31.86 12.30 -2.71
CA LEU A 50 -30.51 11.77 -2.53
C LEU A 50 -30.08 11.77 -1.05
N GLY A 51 -30.55 12.73 -0.26
CA GLY A 51 -30.21 12.87 1.15
C GLY A 51 -29.00 13.79 1.39
N GLN A 52 -28.32 13.60 2.52
CA GLN A 52 -27.18 14.44 2.86
C GLN A 52 -25.95 14.06 2.04
N ALA A 53 -25.12 15.05 1.72
CA ALA A 53 -23.90 14.85 0.94
C ALA A 53 -22.92 13.84 1.58
N GLU A 54 -22.87 13.80 2.92
CA GLU A 54 -22.06 12.85 3.68
C GLU A 54 -22.55 11.41 3.51
N ASP A 55 -23.87 11.18 3.60
CA ASP A 55 -24.48 9.86 3.46
C ASP A 55 -24.26 9.28 2.06
N VAL A 56 -24.46 10.12 1.03
CA VAL A 56 -24.24 9.73 -0.37
C VAL A 56 -22.77 9.37 -0.63
N ALA A 57 -21.84 10.14 -0.05
CA ALA A 57 -20.42 9.83 -0.13
C ALA A 57 -20.05 8.54 0.62
N ALA A 58 -20.65 8.29 1.79
CA ALA A 58 -20.44 7.09 2.58
C ALA A 58 -20.96 5.83 1.88
N GLU A 59 -22.12 5.92 1.24
CA GLU A 59 -22.70 4.82 0.45
C GLU A 59 -21.81 4.49 -0.76
N PHE A 60 -21.31 5.50 -1.46
CA PHE A 60 -20.34 5.32 -2.54
C PHE A 60 -19.07 4.63 -2.03
N MET A 61 -18.49 5.11 -0.92
CA MET A 61 -17.28 4.54 -0.33
C MET A 61 -17.47 3.09 0.13
N THR A 62 -18.68 2.71 0.55
CA THR A 62 -19.02 1.32 0.95
C THR A 62 -19.09 0.39 -0.26
N ASN A 63 -19.54 0.90 -1.41
CA ASN A 63 -19.71 0.14 -2.64
C ASN A 63 -18.47 0.13 -3.55
N ILE A 64 -17.48 0.99 -3.31
CA ILE A 64 -16.21 0.93 -4.03
C ILE A 64 -15.50 -0.38 -3.68
N GLN A 65 -15.52 -1.32 -4.62
CA GLN A 65 -14.52 -2.37 -4.65
C GLN A 65 -13.19 -1.69 -4.93
N ILE A 66 -12.34 -1.61 -3.92
CA ILE A 66 -10.95 -1.17 -4.08
C ILE A 66 -10.28 -2.22 -4.96
N LYS A 67 -10.31 -1.97 -6.27
CA LYS A 67 -9.57 -2.75 -7.25
C LYS A 67 -8.11 -2.41 -7.01
N LEU A 68 -7.46 -3.21 -6.17
CA LEU A 68 -6.03 -3.21 -5.89
C LEU A 68 -5.25 -3.68 -7.14
N ALA A 69 -5.52 -3.05 -8.29
CA ALA A 69 -4.89 -3.33 -9.57
C ALA A 69 -3.39 -3.06 -9.42
N GLY A 70 -2.59 -4.11 -9.52
CA GLY A 70 -1.13 -4.05 -9.40
C GLY A 70 -0.58 -4.06 -7.96
N PHE A 71 -1.41 -4.05 -6.90
CA PHE A 71 -0.89 -4.23 -5.53
C PHE A 71 -0.26 -5.62 -5.40
N TRP A 72 -1.01 -6.66 -5.79
CA TRP A 72 -0.52 -8.03 -5.72
C TRP A 72 0.71 -8.27 -6.59
N GLU A 73 0.75 -7.71 -7.80
CA GLU A 73 1.94 -7.83 -8.67
C GLU A 73 3.16 -7.16 -8.05
N ARG A 74 3.01 -5.95 -7.48
CA ARG A 74 4.12 -5.25 -6.81
C ARG A 74 4.54 -5.93 -5.51
N THR A 75 3.59 -6.43 -4.71
CA THR A 75 3.88 -7.20 -3.50
C THR A 75 4.63 -8.48 -3.84
N LEU A 76 4.24 -9.17 -4.92
CA LEU A 76 4.90 -10.41 -5.31
C LEU A 76 6.31 -10.15 -5.85
N ALA A 77 6.51 -9.09 -6.64
CA ALA A 77 7.83 -8.64 -7.06
C ALA A 77 8.74 -8.32 -5.85
N PHE A 78 8.20 -7.60 -4.86
CA PHE A 78 8.93 -7.28 -3.62
C PHE A 78 9.33 -8.54 -2.83
N LEU A 79 8.43 -9.52 -2.73
CA LEU A 79 8.72 -10.79 -2.05
C LEU A 79 9.81 -11.59 -2.77
N VAL A 80 9.79 -11.59 -4.11
CA VAL A 80 10.84 -12.24 -4.92
C VAL A 80 12.19 -11.56 -4.72
N ASP A 81 12.23 -10.23 -4.78
CA ASP A 81 13.46 -9.47 -4.54
C ASP A 81 14.02 -9.71 -3.13
N MET A 82 13.14 -9.74 -2.12
CA MET A 82 13.54 -10.04 -0.74
C MET A 82 14.12 -11.46 -0.63
N ALA A 83 13.49 -12.45 -1.25
CA ALA A 83 13.97 -13.84 -1.24
C ALA A 83 15.33 -13.97 -1.94
N LEU A 84 15.53 -13.27 -3.07
CA LEU A 84 16.82 -13.24 -3.78
C LEU A 84 17.92 -12.59 -2.92
N CYS A 85 17.63 -11.48 -2.25
CA CYS A 85 18.55 -10.83 -1.32
C CYS A 85 18.95 -11.78 -0.17
N ILE A 86 17.97 -12.46 0.46
CA ILE A 86 18.26 -13.41 1.54
C ILE A 86 19.11 -14.58 1.01
N TYR A 87 18.74 -15.15 -0.13
CA TYR A 87 19.47 -16.27 -0.73
C TYR A 87 20.92 -15.92 -1.04
N THR A 88 21.14 -14.80 -1.74
CA THR A 88 22.49 -14.33 -2.10
C THR A 88 23.34 -14.04 -0.88
N MET A 89 22.75 -13.43 0.15
CA MET A 89 23.43 -13.18 1.42
C MET A 89 23.85 -14.49 2.08
N VAL A 90 22.93 -15.45 2.28
CA VAL A 90 23.23 -16.75 2.90
C VAL A 90 24.29 -17.52 2.09
N PHE A 91 24.17 -17.54 0.76
CA PHE A 91 25.12 -18.21 -0.12
C PHE A 91 26.53 -17.61 0.01
N MET A 92 26.64 -16.28 -0.05
CA MET A 92 27.92 -15.60 0.04
C MET A 92 28.56 -15.79 1.42
N TYR A 93 27.78 -15.74 2.50
CA TYR A 93 28.26 -16.05 3.86
C TYR A 93 28.70 -17.51 3.99
N GLY A 94 27.97 -18.45 3.40
CA GLY A 94 28.34 -19.87 3.35
C GLY A 94 29.70 -20.09 2.68
N ILE A 95 30.00 -19.32 1.63
CA ILE A 95 31.32 -19.36 0.97
C ILE A 95 32.39 -18.68 1.84
N VAL A 96 32.14 -17.44 2.27
CA VAL A 96 33.13 -16.63 3.01
C VAL A 96 33.53 -17.27 4.34
N LEU A 97 32.60 -17.92 5.03
CA LEU A 97 32.88 -18.59 6.30
C LEU A 97 33.18 -20.07 6.13
N GLY A 98 32.47 -20.77 5.23
CA GLY A 98 32.63 -22.20 5.02
C GLY A 98 33.95 -22.57 4.33
N VAL A 99 34.44 -21.77 3.38
CA VAL A 99 35.68 -22.07 2.65
C VAL A 99 36.91 -21.95 3.56
N PRO A 100 37.14 -20.84 4.30
CA PRO A 100 38.26 -20.77 5.24
C PRO A 100 38.17 -21.84 6.34
N TYR A 101 36.97 -22.15 6.80
CA TYR A 101 36.76 -23.17 7.82
C TYR A 101 37.13 -24.57 7.33
N MET A 102 36.77 -24.92 6.08
CA MET A 102 37.20 -26.18 5.46
C MET A 102 38.72 -26.25 5.21
N ILE A 103 39.36 -25.12 4.91
CA ILE A 103 40.80 -25.07 4.60
C ILE A 103 41.67 -25.08 5.88
N PHE A 104 41.26 -24.39 6.94
CA PHE A 104 42.11 -24.14 8.11
C PHE A 104 41.67 -24.83 9.41
N GLY A 105 40.40 -25.21 9.57
CA GLY A 105 39.82 -25.52 10.88
C GLY A 105 39.69 -26.99 11.25
N GLY A 106 39.54 -27.89 10.27
CA GLY A 106 39.08 -29.27 10.54
C GLY A 106 37.62 -29.30 11.04
N PHE A 107 36.80 -30.21 10.50
CA PHE A 107 35.37 -30.26 10.79
C PHE A 107 35.12 -30.82 12.20
N SER A 108 35.04 -29.94 13.21
CA SER A 108 34.71 -30.27 14.60
C SER A 108 33.38 -29.63 14.99
N SER A 109 32.54 -30.36 15.73
CA SER A 109 31.23 -29.88 16.18
C SER A 109 31.31 -28.63 17.06
N GLU A 110 32.41 -28.46 17.80
CA GLU A 110 32.62 -27.28 18.66
C GLU A 110 32.90 -26.02 17.85
N SER A 111 33.65 -26.14 16.76
CA SER A 111 34.00 -25.00 15.93
C SER A 111 32.84 -24.60 14.98
N LEU A 112 31.88 -25.49 14.69
CA LEU A 112 30.59 -25.14 14.07
C LEU A 112 29.67 -24.35 15.00
N LEU A 113 29.60 -24.73 16.28
CA LEU A 113 28.82 -24.01 17.30
C LEU A 113 29.35 -22.59 17.51
N LYS A 114 30.67 -22.43 17.58
CA LYS A 114 31.32 -21.12 17.71
C LYS A 114 31.08 -20.22 16.50
N LEU A 115 31.15 -20.80 15.28
CA LEU A 115 30.84 -20.07 14.05
C LEU A 115 29.37 -19.63 14.01
N ALA A 116 28.44 -20.46 14.48
CA ALA A 116 27.02 -20.13 14.55
C ALA A 116 26.76 -18.98 15.54
N GLU A 117 27.45 -18.96 16.69
CA GLU A 117 27.34 -17.92 17.71
C GLU A 117 27.92 -16.57 17.24
N ASP A 118 29.10 -16.58 16.61
CA ASP A 118 29.71 -15.37 16.05
C ASP A 118 28.88 -14.79 14.90
N VAL A 119 28.35 -15.65 14.02
CA VAL A 119 27.44 -15.23 12.94
C VAL A 119 26.15 -14.66 13.48
N PHE A 120 25.59 -15.23 14.56
CA PHE A 120 24.35 -14.73 15.18
C PHE A 120 24.55 -13.34 15.80
N THR A 121 25.68 -13.14 16.48
CA THR A 121 26.01 -11.87 17.14
C THR A 121 26.31 -10.76 16.13
N LEU A 122 27.06 -11.08 15.06
CA LEU A 122 27.32 -10.15 13.96
C LEU A 122 26.04 -9.83 13.17
N LYS A 123 25.13 -10.82 13.02
CA LYS A 123 23.80 -10.64 12.40
C LYS A 123 22.91 -9.69 13.17
N MET A 124 22.82 -9.79 14.49
CA MET A 124 21.98 -8.89 15.30
C MET A 124 22.41 -7.43 15.17
N LEU A 125 23.72 -7.17 15.05
CA LEU A 125 24.24 -5.82 14.86
C LEU A 125 23.99 -5.28 13.44
N GLY A 126 24.13 -6.13 12.41
CA GLY A 126 23.96 -5.75 11.00
C GLY A 126 22.51 -5.73 10.50
N SER A 127 21.61 -6.54 11.05
CA SER A 127 20.20 -6.54 10.64
C SER A 127 19.43 -5.34 11.20
N LEU A 128 19.84 -4.83 12.36
CA LEU A 128 19.27 -3.61 12.95
C LEU A 128 19.45 -2.39 12.02
N THR A 129 20.61 -2.26 11.38
CA THR A 129 20.89 -1.17 10.42
C THR A 129 20.17 -1.35 9.09
N ILE A 130 20.08 -2.57 8.56
CA ILE A 130 19.39 -2.84 7.29
C ILE A 130 17.87 -2.65 7.39
N ILE A 131 17.27 -2.83 8.56
CA ILE A 131 15.83 -2.59 8.78
C ILE A 131 15.55 -1.11 9.08
N LEU A 132 16.40 -0.44 9.87
CA LEU A 132 16.22 0.97 10.24
C LEU A 132 16.28 1.92 9.04
N ILE A 133 17.17 1.68 8.08
CA ILE A 133 17.37 2.58 6.94
C ILE A 133 16.12 2.67 6.02
N PRO A 134 15.56 1.55 5.51
CA PRO A 134 14.35 1.60 4.69
C PRO A 134 13.11 2.06 5.47
N MET A 135 13.02 1.75 6.78
CA MET A 135 11.94 2.26 7.62
C MET A 135 12.00 3.78 7.79
N LEU A 136 13.21 4.34 7.95
CA LEU A 136 13.44 5.78 8.05
C LEU A 136 13.21 6.51 6.72
N ILE A 137 13.55 5.87 5.59
CA ILE A 137 13.25 6.37 4.24
C ILE A 137 11.73 6.42 4.01
N LEU A 138 10.99 5.40 4.43
CA LEU A 138 9.52 5.37 4.32
C LEU A 138 8.84 6.43 5.19
N VAL A 139 9.36 6.70 6.39
CA VAL A 139 8.80 7.73 7.30
C VAL A 139 9.12 9.17 6.83
N VAL A 140 10.22 9.37 6.12
CA VAL A 140 10.63 10.72 5.64
C VAL A 140 10.00 11.08 4.28
N LEU A 141 9.61 10.08 3.47
CA LEU A 141 9.06 10.29 2.12
C LEU A 141 7.54 10.03 1.99
N GLY A 142 6.90 9.47 3.01
CA GLY A 142 5.44 9.34 3.10
C GLY A 142 4.81 10.47 3.90
#